data_AF-A0A8J1ZT63-F1
#
_entry.id   AF-A0A8J1ZT63-F1
#
_cell.length_a   1.000
_cell.length_b   1.000
_cell.length_c   1.000
_cell.angle_alpha   90.00
_cell.angle_beta   90.00
_cell.angle_gamma   90.00
#
_symmetry.space_group_name_H-M   'P 1'
#
loop_
_entity.id
_entity.type
_entity.pdbx_description
1 polymer ?
#
loop_
_entity_poly.entity_id
_entity_poly.type
_entity_poly.pdbx_seq_one_letter_code
_entity_poly.pdbx_strand_id
1 'polypeptide(L)'
;MSPPSQDELSGHSPAGDSSTSPESSTLDSAATFLLHFTATLPPASIFYLLQALTLLLLWIAVFAGSGVDFLRLGQKLSNTALKPSWLSKRGFLFVLQSEWLYLACAYSIVPLMFVAGWVENSEGAFSTAENYEISSTKSRTSTSASFSTYARPILRLLIAVAVTIFHLGDSCRTSSHRDYLMLYNCWVLAFAGLFVVFFSPNDLPEYEVLASATSQWIAFGLCIWYIFTCGVSKVVIGGAKEWACNGTLLAILETFSRKSPRGGGPVLGVVTRSLVKPLLDGRSSEKSSAPPAPGYLDSAKRFFLNAAATFTLLFECVAAPLCLVFPSIFYLRVLLGAGMIFLHLAIGALQSGAIGAFFLPCAASYAYGLTPVTQDANESLSLYYLSIIVAISPVAYGLVFKRPSRLVSEDWPFSPMALFPWNNVQWAKLHDLLVRGDTRLVVVVASQEDEQPGLQETKKGTTNRPLEGLRVIPIEYDAEVPLMERQTGPLPGERSVAYDLWSRVIGITTFQDVILQEILASSAKGGNEKYTSSSLAQRLTEATRRFLVETQRVIEVSSGTTLTDCYFVRVDRKTLRIVEVIH
;
A
#
# COMPACT_ATOMS: atom_id res chain seq x y z
N MET A 1 -45.75 69.82 -7.86
CA MET A 1 -44.29 69.93 -7.75
C MET A 1 -43.70 68.68 -8.37
N SER A 2 -43.19 68.80 -9.58
CA SER A 2 -42.48 67.74 -10.30
C SER A 2 -41.10 68.29 -10.66
N PRO A 3 -39.99 67.60 -10.34
CA PRO A 3 -38.68 67.94 -10.88
C PRO A 3 -38.32 67.05 -12.10
N PRO A 4 -37.31 67.46 -12.88
CA PRO A 4 -37.31 67.34 -14.34
C PRO A 4 -36.55 66.12 -14.89
N SER A 5 -36.85 65.84 -16.17
CA SER A 5 -36.09 65.01 -17.09
C SER A 5 -34.66 65.48 -17.26
N GLN A 6 -33.70 64.55 -17.18
CA GLN A 6 -32.32 64.73 -17.65
C GLN A 6 -32.05 63.76 -18.79
N ASP A 7 -32.14 64.31 -20.00
CA ASP A 7 -31.37 63.87 -21.15
C ASP A 7 -29.95 64.46 -21.07
N GLU A 8 -29.03 63.82 -21.79
CA GLU A 8 -27.69 64.28 -22.19
C GLU A 8 -26.58 64.29 -21.14
N LEU A 9 -25.83 63.18 -21.11
CA LEU A 9 -24.36 63.23 -21.00
C LEU A 9 -23.75 62.08 -21.80
N SER A 10 -23.63 62.32 -23.10
CA SER A 10 -22.70 61.63 -24.00
C SER A 10 -21.26 61.98 -23.61
N GLY A 11 -20.45 60.98 -23.25
CA GLY A 11 -19.05 61.19 -22.90
C GLY A 11 -18.21 59.92 -22.95
N HIS A 12 -17.63 59.67 -24.12
CA HIS A 12 -16.41 58.87 -24.37
C HIS A 12 -16.35 57.42 -23.88
N SER A 13 -16.61 56.49 -24.81
CA SER A 13 -16.03 55.15 -24.78
C SER A 13 -14.54 55.20 -25.14
N PRO A 14 -13.62 54.76 -24.26
CA PRO A 14 -12.28 54.41 -24.70
C PRO A 14 -12.37 53.06 -25.42
N ALA A 15 -12.08 53.07 -26.73
CA ALA A 15 -11.77 51.87 -27.48
C ALA A 15 -10.44 51.30 -26.95
N GLY A 16 -10.54 50.51 -25.88
CA GLY A 16 -9.45 49.67 -25.39
C GLY A 16 -9.55 48.31 -26.06
N ASP A 17 -8.75 48.12 -27.11
CA ASP A 17 -8.45 46.81 -27.68
C ASP A 17 -7.85 45.93 -26.57
N SER A 18 -8.72 45.21 -25.86
CA SER A 18 -8.32 44.16 -24.93
C SER A 18 -8.30 42.85 -25.70
N SER A 19 -7.15 42.57 -26.31
CA SER A 19 -6.73 41.24 -26.76
C SER A 19 -6.65 40.32 -25.54
N THR A 20 -7.81 39.92 -25.04
CA THR A 20 -7.96 38.87 -24.04
C THR A 20 -7.55 37.56 -24.70
N SER A 21 -6.36 37.09 -24.35
CA SER A 21 -5.82 35.81 -24.80
C SER A 21 -6.81 34.69 -24.46
N PRO A 22 -7.32 33.93 -25.44
CA PRO A 22 -8.36 32.91 -25.22
C PRO A 22 -7.90 31.70 -24.39
N GLU A 23 -6.62 31.60 -24.03
CA GLU A 23 -6.05 30.41 -23.40
C GLU A 23 -6.37 30.25 -21.91
N SER A 24 -6.70 31.32 -21.17
CA SER A 24 -7.02 31.19 -19.73
C SER A 24 -8.42 30.63 -19.43
N SER A 25 -9.33 30.60 -20.41
CA SER A 25 -10.73 30.18 -20.20
C SER A 25 -10.92 28.66 -20.10
N THR A 26 -10.00 27.87 -20.66
CA THR A 26 -10.17 26.41 -20.77
C THR A 26 -9.79 25.65 -19.50
N LEU A 27 -8.72 26.07 -18.82
CA LEU A 27 -8.29 25.48 -17.54
C LEU A 27 -9.28 25.79 -16.41
N ASP A 28 -9.81 27.02 -16.38
CA ASP A 28 -10.84 27.40 -15.42
C ASP A 28 -12.12 26.61 -15.66
N SER A 29 -12.51 26.39 -16.92
CA SER A 29 -13.68 25.58 -17.27
C SER A 29 -13.55 24.11 -16.83
N ALA A 30 -12.37 23.50 -17.01
CA ALA A 30 -12.13 22.12 -16.58
C ALA A 30 -12.11 21.97 -15.05
N ALA A 31 -11.48 22.91 -14.33
CA ALA A 31 -11.44 22.91 -12.88
C ALA A 31 -12.84 23.15 -12.27
N THR A 32 -13.59 24.11 -12.80
CA THR A 32 -14.98 24.36 -12.39
C THR A 32 -15.88 23.16 -12.70
N PHE A 33 -15.72 22.54 -13.87
CA PHE A 33 -16.45 21.31 -14.20
C PHE A 33 -16.12 20.18 -13.23
N LEU A 34 -14.84 19.94 -12.90
CA LEU A 34 -14.44 18.91 -11.94
C LEU A 34 -14.97 19.19 -10.54
N LEU A 35 -14.93 20.45 -10.09
CA LEU A 35 -15.49 20.84 -8.79
C LEU A 35 -17.00 20.65 -8.76
N HIS A 36 -17.72 21.04 -9.82
CA HIS A 36 -19.16 20.84 -9.90
C HIS A 36 -19.54 19.35 -10.02
N PHE A 37 -18.79 18.59 -10.81
CA PHE A 37 -18.98 17.16 -10.97
C PHE A 37 -18.75 16.40 -9.66
N THR A 38 -17.68 16.72 -8.94
CA THR A 38 -17.39 16.11 -7.63
C THR A 38 -18.36 16.58 -6.54
N ALA A 39 -18.87 17.81 -6.60
CA ALA A 39 -19.88 18.30 -5.65
C ALA A 39 -21.27 17.67 -5.83
N THR A 40 -21.57 17.11 -7.01
CA THR A 40 -22.91 16.57 -7.32
C THR A 40 -23.01 15.06 -7.15
N LEU A 41 -21.89 14.35 -7.11
CA LEU A 41 -21.87 12.89 -6.98
C LEU A 41 -21.90 12.45 -5.51
N PRO A 42 -22.63 11.36 -5.19
CA PRO A 42 -22.51 10.71 -3.89
C PRO A 42 -21.05 10.31 -3.61
N PRO A 43 -20.56 10.42 -2.35
CA PRO A 43 -19.17 10.08 -2.02
C PRO A 43 -18.77 8.64 -2.40
N ALA A 44 -19.69 7.67 -2.30
CA ALA A 44 -19.46 6.30 -2.74
C ALA A 44 -19.23 6.20 -4.25
N SER A 45 -19.97 6.98 -5.05
CA SER A 45 -19.78 7.06 -6.50
C SER A 45 -18.39 7.62 -6.84
N ILE A 46 -18.00 8.70 -6.18
CA ILE A 46 -16.68 9.33 -6.35
C ILE A 46 -15.58 8.32 -6.02
N PHE A 47 -15.72 7.61 -4.90
CA PHE A 47 -14.80 6.55 -4.51
C PHE A 47 -14.63 5.51 -5.63
N TYR A 48 -15.72 4.90 -6.09
CA TYR A 48 -15.64 3.85 -7.10
C TYR A 48 -15.09 4.35 -8.44
N LEU A 49 -15.51 5.52 -8.93
CA LEU A 49 -15.02 6.09 -10.18
C LEU A 49 -13.53 6.42 -10.10
N LEU A 50 -13.09 7.10 -9.03
CA LEU A 50 -11.68 7.45 -8.83
C LEU A 50 -10.82 6.19 -8.63
N GLN A 51 -11.36 5.17 -7.95
CA GLN A 51 -10.70 3.88 -7.78
C GLN A 51 -10.53 3.13 -9.10
N ALA A 52 -11.57 3.09 -9.93
CA ALA A 52 -11.51 2.49 -11.27
C ALA A 52 -10.49 3.20 -12.16
N LEU A 53 -10.49 4.54 -12.15
CA LEU A 53 -9.54 5.36 -12.92
C LEU A 53 -8.10 5.16 -12.46
N THR A 54 -7.84 5.19 -11.15
CA THR A 54 -6.48 5.00 -10.61
C THR A 54 -5.93 3.61 -10.89
N LEU A 55 -6.76 2.56 -10.79
CA LEU A 55 -6.38 1.19 -11.16
C LEU A 55 -6.13 1.04 -12.66
N LEU A 56 -6.97 1.66 -13.50
CA LEU A 56 -6.77 1.66 -14.96
C LEU A 56 -5.47 2.37 -15.34
N LEU A 57 -5.19 3.54 -14.77
CA LEU A 57 -3.95 4.28 -14.99
C LEU A 57 -2.73 3.50 -14.52
N LEU A 58 -2.83 2.83 -13.36
CA LEU A 58 -1.78 1.95 -12.86
C LEU A 58 -1.52 0.78 -13.81
N TRP A 59 -2.59 0.13 -14.28
CA TRP A 59 -2.49 -0.95 -15.26
C TRP A 59 -1.81 -0.48 -16.55
N ILE A 60 -2.23 0.67 -17.11
CA ILE A 60 -1.60 1.28 -18.29
C ILE A 60 -0.13 1.61 -18.03
N ALA A 61 0.19 2.21 -16.89
CA ALA A 61 1.56 2.61 -16.55
C ALA A 61 2.50 1.40 -16.41
N VAL A 62 2.06 0.34 -15.73
CA VAL A 62 2.83 -0.90 -15.57
C VAL A 62 2.97 -1.61 -16.92
N PHE A 63 1.88 -1.71 -17.69
CA PHE A 63 1.89 -2.34 -19.00
C PHE A 63 2.80 -1.59 -19.99
N ALA A 64 2.68 -0.27 -20.10
CA ALA A 64 3.54 0.54 -20.97
C ALA A 64 5.00 0.55 -20.51
N GLY A 65 5.25 0.59 -19.19
CA GLY A 65 6.60 0.67 -18.64
C GLY A 65 7.39 -0.64 -18.67
N SER A 66 6.71 -1.78 -18.50
CA SER A 66 7.35 -3.10 -18.34
C SER A 66 6.91 -4.15 -19.37
N GLY A 67 5.84 -3.88 -20.12
CA GLY A 67 5.11 -4.87 -20.93
C GLY A 67 4.25 -5.82 -20.12
N VAL A 68 4.36 -5.80 -18.78
CA VAL A 68 3.73 -6.80 -17.90
C VAL A 68 2.30 -6.38 -17.62
N ASP A 69 1.39 -7.34 -17.73
CA ASP A 69 0.04 -7.15 -17.23
C ASP A 69 0.04 -7.06 -15.70
N PHE A 70 -0.32 -5.88 -15.17
CA PHE A 70 -0.40 -5.61 -13.73
C PHE A 70 -1.29 -6.61 -12.99
N LEU A 71 -2.39 -7.05 -13.62
CA LEU A 71 -3.33 -8.00 -12.98
C LEU A 71 -2.79 -9.43 -12.93
N ARG A 72 -1.67 -9.71 -13.61
CA ARG A 72 -0.93 -10.99 -13.54
C ARG A 72 0.42 -10.83 -12.86
N LEU A 73 0.70 -9.67 -12.28
CA LEU A 73 2.01 -9.34 -11.78
C LEU A 73 2.41 -10.26 -10.62
N GLY A 74 1.56 -10.46 -9.62
CA GLY A 74 1.80 -11.41 -8.53
C GLY A 74 2.13 -12.84 -9.01
N GLN A 75 1.49 -13.32 -10.08
CA GLN A 75 1.79 -14.64 -10.70
C GLN A 75 3.19 -14.69 -11.32
N LYS A 76 3.60 -13.60 -11.98
CA LYS A 76 4.89 -13.51 -12.66
C LYS A 76 6.06 -13.16 -11.75
N LEU A 77 5.79 -12.64 -10.56
CA LEU A 77 6.84 -12.20 -9.64
C LEU A 77 7.29 -13.27 -8.66
N SER A 78 6.39 -14.17 -8.26
CA SER A 78 6.69 -15.08 -7.17
C SER A 78 5.92 -16.38 -7.25
N ASN A 79 6.64 -17.49 -7.04
CA ASN A 79 6.05 -18.79 -6.74
C ASN A 79 5.94 -19.06 -5.23
N THR A 80 6.36 -18.12 -4.38
CA THR A 80 6.12 -18.18 -2.93
C THR A 80 5.05 -17.19 -2.52
N ALA A 81 4.24 -17.58 -1.54
CA ALA A 81 3.20 -16.73 -0.98
C ALA A 81 3.15 -16.84 0.54
N LEU A 82 2.87 -15.73 1.22
CA LEU A 82 2.60 -15.72 2.66
C LEU A 82 1.09 -15.81 2.90
N LYS A 83 0.64 -16.96 3.41
CA LYS A 83 -0.76 -17.24 3.74
C LYS A 83 -1.22 -16.41 4.95
N PRO A 84 -2.45 -15.86 4.95
CA PRO A 84 -3.08 -15.35 6.17
C PRO A 84 -3.24 -16.44 7.23
N SER A 85 -3.18 -16.11 8.53
CA SER A 85 -3.30 -17.10 9.61
C SER A 85 -4.69 -17.71 9.66
N TRP A 86 -5.73 -16.90 9.45
CA TRP A 86 -7.14 -17.30 9.53
C TRP A 86 -7.62 -18.12 8.33
N LEU A 87 -6.93 -18.03 7.18
CA LEU A 87 -7.33 -18.74 5.98
C LEU A 87 -6.71 -20.14 5.94
N SER A 88 -7.53 -21.16 5.70
CA SER A 88 -7.04 -22.53 5.54
C SER A 88 -6.09 -22.64 4.34
N LYS A 89 -5.09 -23.52 4.44
CA LYS A 89 -4.13 -23.77 3.35
C LYS A 89 -4.80 -24.16 2.04
N ARG A 90 -5.82 -25.03 2.09
CA ARG A 90 -6.58 -25.48 0.92
C ARG A 90 -7.36 -24.33 0.27
N GLY A 91 -8.05 -23.52 1.07
CA GLY A 91 -8.79 -22.36 0.56
C GLY A 91 -7.86 -21.31 -0.06
N PHE A 92 -6.72 -21.06 0.57
CA PHE A 92 -5.70 -20.16 0.04
C PHE A 92 -5.14 -20.64 -1.30
N LEU A 93 -4.74 -21.91 -1.38
CA LEU A 93 -4.24 -22.48 -2.64
C LEU A 93 -5.31 -22.51 -3.72
N PHE A 94 -6.57 -22.78 -3.38
CA PHE A 94 -7.67 -22.69 -4.33
C PHE A 94 -7.77 -21.29 -4.96
N VAL A 95 -7.70 -20.22 -4.16
CA VAL A 95 -7.72 -18.85 -4.69
C VAL A 95 -6.50 -18.56 -5.56
N LEU A 96 -5.32 -19.00 -5.12
CA LEU A 96 -4.05 -18.72 -5.80
C LEU A 96 -3.84 -19.51 -7.10
N GLN A 97 -4.23 -20.78 -7.12
CA GLN A 97 -4.01 -21.68 -8.26
C GLN A 97 -5.16 -21.64 -9.26
N SER A 98 -6.35 -21.21 -8.85
CA SER A 98 -7.49 -21.07 -9.74
C SER A 98 -7.34 -19.80 -10.58
N GLU A 99 -6.68 -19.91 -11.73
CA GLU A 99 -6.54 -18.80 -12.68
C GLU A 99 -7.90 -18.23 -13.09
N TRP A 100 -8.91 -19.07 -13.29
CA TRP A 100 -10.24 -18.61 -13.68
C TRP A 100 -10.89 -17.77 -12.58
N LEU A 101 -10.71 -18.13 -11.30
CA LEU A 101 -11.27 -17.34 -10.20
C LEU A 101 -10.49 -16.05 -10.01
N TYR A 102 -9.16 -16.15 -9.87
CA TYR A 102 -8.30 -14.99 -9.62
C TYR A 102 -8.38 -13.98 -10.76
N LEU A 103 -8.21 -14.41 -12.02
CA LEU A 103 -8.22 -13.51 -13.17
C LEU A 103 -9.62 -12.93 -13.41
N ALA A 104 -10.68 -13.73 -13.30
CA ALA A 104 -12.03 -13.20 -13.45
C ALA A 104 -12.31 -12.10 -12.42
N CYS A 105 -11.96 -12.32 -11.15
CA CYS A 105 -12.07 -11.30 -10.13
C CYS A 105 -11.19 -10.08 -10.45
N ALA A 106 -9.90 -10.27 -10.74
CA ALA A 106 -8.97 -9.18 -11.01
C ALA A 106 -9.41 -8.29 -12.19
N TYR A 107 -9.76 -8.88 -13.34
CA TYR A 107 -10.23 -8.11 -14.50
C TYR A 107 -11.63 -7.53 -14.33
N SER A 108 -12.46 -8.08 -13.42
CA SER A 108 -13.79 -7.53 -13.13
C SER A 108 -13.77 -6.28 -12.26
N ILE A 109 -12.70 -6.02 -11.48
CA ILE A 109 -12.67 -4.92 -10.51
C ILE A 109 -12.96 -3.57 -11.18
N VAL A 110 -12.22 -3.21 -12.22
CA VAL A 110 -12.37 -1.90 -12.89
C VAL A 110 -13.77 -1.75 -13.52
N PRO A 111 -14.28 -2.70 -14.33
CA PRO A 111 -15.66 -2.63 -14.83
C PRO A 111 -16.71 -2.55 -13.73
N LEU A 112 -16.63 -3.39 -12.69
CA LEU A 112 -17.59 -3.39 -11.60
C LEU A 112 -17.59 -2.06 -10.84
N MET A 113 -16.42 -1.47 -10.60
CA MET A 113 -16.30 -0.15 -9.98
C MET A 113 -16.88 0.96 -10.86
N PHE A 114 -16.69 0.93 -12.19
CA PHE A 114 -17.38 1.88 -13.08
C PHE A 114 -18.90 1.73 -13.02
N VAL A 115 -19.40 0.49 -13.05
CA VAL A 115 -20.85 0.21 -12.93
C VAL A 115 -21.38 0.70 -11.59
N ALA A 116 -20.67 0.45 -10.49
CA ALA A 116 -21.09 0.94 -9.18
C ALA A 116 -21.10 2.47 -9.12
N GLY A 117 -20.05 3.12 -9.61
CA GLY A 117 -19.99 4.57 -9.72
C GLY A 117 -21.17 5.16 -10.50
N TRP A 118 -21.59 4.49 -11.57
CA TRP A 118 -22.74 4.90 -12.39
C TRP A 118 -24.09 4.65 -11.71
N VAL A 119 -24.31 3.43 -11.19
CA VAL A 119 -25.57 3.04 -10.54
C VAL A 119 -25.88 3.96 -9.38
N GLU A 120 -24.89 4.26 -8.54
CA GLU A 120 -25.02 5.16 -7.40
C GLU A 120 -25.36 6.61 -7.81
N ASN A 121 -25.00 7.04 -9.03
CA ASN A 121 -25.36 8.37 -9.54
C ASN A 121 -26.78 8.43 -10.12
N SER A 122 -27.19 7.38 -10.83
CA SER A 122 -28.42 7.40 -11.63
C SER A 122 -29.69 7.67 -10.82
N GLU A 123 -29.77 7.20 -9.58
CA GLU A 123 -30.99 7.34 -8.76
C GLU A 123 -31.14 8.72 -8.11
N GLY A 124 -30.04 9.44 -7.88
CA GLY A 124 -30.10 10.83 -7.40
C GLY A 124 -30.69 11.79 -8.45
N ALA A 125 -30.48 11.50 -9.73
CA ALA A 125 -31.04 12.27 -10.83
C ALA A 125 -32.54 12.01 -11.04
N PHE A 126 -33.03 10.80 -10.73
CA PHE A 126 -34.45 10.48 -10.87
C PHE A 126 -35.31 11.07 -9.73
N SER A 127 -34.81 11.10 -8.49
CA SER A 127 -35.60 11.65 -7.36
C SER A 127 -35.85 13.17 -7.47
N THR A 128 -34.93 13.90 -8.10
CA THR A 128 -35.09 15.34 -8.35
C THR A 128 -36.08 15.62 -9.48
N ALA A 129 -36.17 14.75 -10.50
CA ALA A 129 -37.15 14.87 -11.57
C ALA A 129 -38.58 14.50 -11.12
N GLU A 130 -38.73 13.46 -10.28
CA GLU A 130 -40.05 12.98 -9.84
C GLU A 130 -40.79 13.98 -8.94
N ASN A 131 -40.05 14.72 -8.09
CA ASN A 131 -40.60 15.81 -7.28
C ASN A 131 -41.17 16.97 -8.11
N TYR A 132 -40.81 17.06 -9.41
CA TYR A 132 -41.35 18.07 -10.32
C TYR A 132 -42.65 17.60 -11.02
N GLU A 133 -42.90 16.29 -11.11
CA GLU A 133 -44.04 15.71 -11.87
C GLU A 133 -45.18 15.15 -10.99
N ILE A 134 -44.93 14.88 -9.70
CA ILE A 134 -45.93 14.34 -8.74
C ILE A 134 -47.01 15.37 -8.33
N SER A 135 -47.15 16.46 -9.06
CA SER A 135 -48.36 17.30 -9.00
C SER A 135 -49.55 16.74 -9.81
N SER A 136 -49.35 15.80 -10.77
CA SER A 136 -50.44 15.54 -11.75
C SER A 136 -51.01 14.12 -11.92
N THR A 137 -50.40 13.01 -11.46
CA THR A 137 -50.96 11.68 -11.78
C THR A 137 -50.74 10.60 -10.71
N LYS A 138 -51.77 10.38 -9.88
CA LYS A 138 -51.93 9.18 -9.03
C LYS A 138 -52.25 7.95 -9.89
N SER A 139 -51.39 6.93 -9.88
CA SER A 139 -51.71 5.47 -10.01
C SER A 139 -50.67 4.61 -10.77
N ARG A 140 -49.46 5.09 -11.05
CA ARG A 140 -48.43 4.22 -11.65
C ARG A 140 -47.75 3.29 -10.62
N THR A 141 -48.27 2.06 -10.59
CA THR A 141 -47.65 0.75 -10.24
C THR A 141 -46.27 0.73 -9.57
N SER A 142 -46.25 0.22 -8.34
CA SER A 142 -45.14 0.09 -7.37
C SER A 142 -44.07 -0.98 -7.68
N THR A 143 -43.96 -1.51 -8.89
CA THR A 143 -43.11 -2.69 -9.18
C THR A 143 -41.66 -2.36 -9.54
N SER A 144 -41.30 -1.13 -9.90
CA SER A 144 -39.92 -0.77 -10.26
C SER A 144 -39.00 -0.51 -9.06
N ALA A 145 -39.55 -0.19 -7.89
CA ALA A 145 -38.77 0.15 -6.69
C ALA A 145 -38.00 -1.05 -6.11
N SER A 146 -38.49 -2.28 -6.31
CA SER A 146 -37.88 -3.46 -5.67
C SER A 146 -36.54 -3.89 -6.26
N PHE A 147 -36.19 -3.50 -7.50
CA PHE A 147 -34.95 -3.99 -8.12
C PHE A 147 -33.72 -3.19 -7.68
N SER A 148 -33.84 -1.86 -7.53
CA SER A 148 -32.71 -1.01 -7.13
C SER A 148 -32.25 -1.29 -5.70
N THR A 149 -33.18 -1.56 -4.78
CA THR A 149 -32.90 -1.81 -3.35
C THR A 149 -31.87 -2.93 -3.14
N TYR A 150 -31.94 -4.00 -3.94
CA TYR A 150 -31.01 -5.14 -3.81
C TYR A 150 -29.80 -5.04 -4.75
N ALA A 151 -29.93 -4.35 -5.88
CA ALA A 151 -28.86 -4.28 -6.88
C ALA A 151 -27.59 -3.62 -6.33
N ARG A 152 -27.70 -2.48 -5.62
CA ARG A 152 -26.50 -1.77 -5.12
C ARG A 152 -25.73 -2.59 -4.07
N PRO A 153 -26.37 -3.12 -3.01
CA PRO A 153 -25.68 -3.93 -2.01
C PRO A 153 -25.02 -5.18 -2.59
N ILE A 154 -25.68 -5.86 -3.52
CA ILE A 154 -25.10 -7.01 -4.23
C ILE A 154 -23.87 -6.58 -5.03
N LEU A 155 -23.96 -5.49 -5.80
CA LEU A 155 -22.84 -4.99 -6.58
C LEU A 155 -21.64 -4.60 -5.70
N ARG A 156 -21.89 -3.89 -4.59
CA ARG A 156 -20.85 -3.54 -3.61
C ARG A 156 -20.20 -4.79 -3.00
N LEU A 157 -20.99 -5.81 -2.67
CA LEU A 157 -20.49 -7.09 -2.17
C LEU A 157 -19.63 -7.82 -3.21
N LEU A 158 -20.07 -7.84 -4.47
CA LEU A 158 -19.29 -8.43 -5.58
C LEU A 158 -17.94 -7.73 -5.76
N ILE A 159 -17.92 -6.39 -5.71
CA ILE A 159 -16.68 -5.60 -5.74
C ILE A 159 -15.78 -5.96 -4.56
N ALA A 160 -16.32 -5.96 -3.34
CA ALA A 160 -15.55 -6.28 -2.14
C ALA A 160 -14.93 -7.69 -2.22
N VAL A 161 -15.67 -8.68 -2.70
CA VAL A 161 -15.17 -10.04 -2.93
C VAL A 161 -14.10 -10.08 -4.02
N ALA A 162 -14.32 -9.41 -5.15
CA ALA A 162 -13.35 -9.37 -6.25
C ALA A 162 -12.02 -8.72 -5.82
N VAL A 163 -12.11 -7.59 -5.12
CA VAL A 163 -10.97 -6.87 -4.54
C VAL A 163 -10.26 -7.74 -3.49
N THR A 164 -10.99 -8.47 -2.65
CA THR A 164 -10.44 -9.42 -1.67
C THR A 164 -9.62 -10.51 -2.34
N ILE A 165 -10.16 -11.13 -3.39
CA ILE A 165 -9.49 -12.19 -4.15
C ILE A 165 -8.25 -11.66 -4.86
N PHE A 166 -8.34 -10.47 -5.47
CA PHE A 166 -7.21 -9.81 -6.12
C PHE A 166 -6.09 -9.52 -5.12
N HIS A 167 -6.39 -8.93 -3.96
CA HIS A 167 -5.38 -8.67 -2.92
C HIS A 167 -4.81 -9.93 -2.31
N LEU A 168 -5.63 -10.95 -2.06
CA LEU A 168 -5.13 -12.22 -1.57
C LEU A 168 -4.14 -12.86 -2.57
N GLY A 169 -4.40 -12.69 -3.87
CA GLY A 169 -3.51 -13.12 -4.94
C GLY A 169 -2.23 -12.30 -5.06
N ASP A 170 -2.35 -10.98 -5.09
CA ASP A 170 -1.22 -10.07 -5.31
C ASP A 170 -0.41 -9.85 -4.03
N SER A 171 -1.04 -9.35 -2.96
CA SER A 171 -0.34 -8.97 -1.72
C SER A 171 0.39 -10.14 -1.07
N CYS A 172 -0.16 -11.36 -1.11
CA CYS A 172 0.55 -12.52 -0.57
C CYS A 172 1.77 -12.92 -1.40
N ARG A 173 1.83 -12.55 -2.68
CA ARG A 173 2.92 -12.85 -3.63
C ARG A 173 3.83 -11.68 -3.95
N THR A 174 3.48 -10.47 -3.56
CA THR A 174 4.35 -9.29 -3.68
C THR A 174 4.79 -8.80 -2.31
N SER A 175 4.17 -9.32 -1.24
CA SER A 175 4.28 -8.80 0.13
C SER A 175 3.96 -7.30 0.18
N SER A 176 3.16 -6.86 -0.79
CA SER A 176 2.77 -5.47 -0.91
C SER A 176 1.40 -5.26 -0.29
N HIS A 177 1.40 -4.54 0.81
CA HIS A 177 0.22 -4.32 1.63
C HIS A 177 -0.51 -3.01 1.28
N ARG A 178 0.07 -2.26 0.35
CA ARG A 178 -0.21 -0.85 0.04
C ARG A 178 -1.66 -0.51 -0.30
N ASP A 179 -2.48 -1.49 -0.65
CA ASP A 179 -3.85 -1.30 -1.14
C ASP A 179 -4.93 -1.73 -0.13
N TYR A 180 -4.55 -2.05 1.12
CA TYR A 180 -5.53 -2.52 2.12
C TYR A 180 -6.61 -1.50 2.43
N LEU A 181 -6.29 -0.20 2.32
CA LEU A 181 -7.28 0.84 2.54
C LEU A 181 -8.43 0.78 1.52
N MET A 182 -8.13 0.46 0.25
CA MET A 182 -9.17 0.23 -0.77
C MET A 182 -10.02 -0.98 -0.40
N LEU A 183 -9.39 -2.09 -0.01
CA LEU A 183 -10.08 -3.31 0.42
C LEU A 183 -11.06 -3.02 1.57
N TYR A 184 -10.61 -2.30 2.60
CA TYR A 184 -11.45 -1.96 3.73
C TYR A 184 -12.63 -1.08 3.35
N ASN A 185 -12.40 -0.05 2.54
CA ASN A 185 -13.48 0.83 2.09
C ASN A 185 -14.52 0.09 1.24
N CYS A 186 -14.10 -0.87 0.40
CA CYS A 186 -15.04 -1.71 -0.35
C CYS A 186 -15.92 -2.54 0.60
N TRP A 187 -15.36 -3.16 1.64
CA TRP A 187 -16.13 -3.91 2.63
C TRP A 187 -17.04 -3.03 3.47
N VAL A 188 -16.58 -1.84 3.87
CA VAL A 188 -17.39 -0.86 4.60
C VAL A 188 -18.63 -0.45 3.80
N LEU A 189 -18.45 -0.15 2.50
CA LEU A 189 -19.56 0.17 1.60
C LEU A 189 -20.51 -1.02 1.38
N ALA A 190 -19.96 -2.24 1.25
CA ALA A 190 -20.75 -3.46 1.12
C ALA A 190 -21.60 -3.72 2.37
N PHE A 191 -21.02 -3.65 3.57
CA PHE A 191 -21.75 -3.83 4.82
C PHE A 191 -22.80 -2.75 5.05
N ALA A 192 -22.50 -1.49 4.71
CA ALA A 192 -23.48 -0.42 4.78
C ALA A 192 -24.69 -0.70 3.87
N GLY A 193 -24.46 -1.19 2.65
CA GLY A 193 -25.54 -1.58 1.75
C GLY A 193 -26.36 -2.76 2.29
N LEU A 194 -25.71 -3.81 2.79
CA LEU A 194 -26.39 -4.96 3.38
C LEU A 194 -27.18 -4.58 4.64
N PHE A 195 -26.66 -3.67 5.46
CA PHE A 195 -27.36 -3.17 6.63
C PHE A 195 -28.71 -2.52 6.25
N VAL A 196 -28.74 -1.69 5.20
CA VAL A 196 -29.99 -1.10 4.71
C VAL A 196 -30.98 -2.19 4.30
N VAL A 197 -30.53 -3.21 3.56
CA VAL A 197 -31.41 -4.31 3.10
C VAL A 197 -32.01 -5.12 4.26
N PHE A 198 -31.20 -5.44 5.27
CA PHE A 198 -31.66 -6.32 6.35
C PHE A 198 -32.39 -5.60 7.47
N PHE A 199 -32.11 -4.31 7.69
CA PHE A 199 -32.61 -3.56 8.84
C PHE A 199 -33.53 -2.38 8.49
N SER A 200 -33.75 -2.08 7.21
CA SER A 200 -34.76 -1.11 6.76
C SER A 200 -35.98 -1.81 6.14
N PRO A 201 -36.89 -2.38 6.95
CA PRO A 201 -38.02 -3.17 6.45
C PRO A 201 -39.06 -2.37 5.65
N ASN A 202 -38.94 -1.04 5.56
CA ASN A 202 -39.92 -0.16 4.92
C ASN A 202 -39.28 0.90 3.99
N ASP A 203 -38.07 0.66 3.48
CA ASP A 203 -37.35 1.61 2.60
C ASP A 203 -37.31 3.05 3.17
N LEU A 204 -37.14 3.17 4.49
CA LEU A 204 -37.13 4.47 5.16
C LEU A 204 -35.83 5.22 4.81
N PRO A 205 -35.90 6.43 4.21
CA PRO A 205 -34.73 7.20 3.77
C PRO A 205 -33.68 7.46 4.87
N GLU A 206 -34.13 7.51 6.12
CA GLU A 206 -33.28 7.73 7.30
C GLU A 206 -32.20 6.65 7.46
N TYR A 207 -32.51 5.39 7.12
CA TYR A 207 -31.53 4.30 7.23
C TYR A 207 -30.44 4.37 6.16
N GLU A 208 -30.77 4.82 4.95
CA GLU A 208 -29.78 5.00 3.87
C GLU A 208 -28.82 6.14 4.22
N VAL A 209 -29.36 7.25 4.73
CA VAL A 209 -28.57 8.36 5.27
C VAL A 209 -27.65 7.88 6.38
N LEU A 210 -28.18 7.16 7.38
CA LEU A 210 -27.41 6.64 8.50
C LEU A 210 -26.32 5.66 8.05
N ALA A 211 -26.63 4.75 7.13
CA ALA A 211 -25.68 3.78 6.59
C ALA A 211 -24.56 4.46 5.81
N SER A 212 -24.90 5.46 4.98
CA SER A 212 -23.93 6.27 4.24
C SER A 212 -23.01 7.03 5.19
N ALA A 213 -23.56 7.74 6.18
CA ALA A 213 -22.80 8.47 7.18
C ALA A 213 -21.89 7.52 7.98
N THR A 214 -22.41 6.40 8.47
CA THR A 214 -21.66 5.37 9.19
C THR A 214 -20.50 4.84 8.36
N SER A 215 -20.73 4.55 7.08
CA SER A 215 -19.70 4.05 6.16
C SER A 215 -18.56 5.05 5.97
N GLN A 216 -18.86 6.33 5.81
CA GLN A 216 -17.86 7.40 5.69
C GLN A 216 -17.07 7.58 6.99
N TRP A 217 -17.72 7.53 8.15
CA TRP A 217 -17.04 7.65 9.44
C TRP A 217 -16.11 6.46 9.74
N ILE A 218 -16.50 5.25 9.36
CA ILE A 218 -15.61 4.08 9.44
C ILE A 218 -14.43 4.25 8.48
N ALA A 219 -14.68 4.64 7.23
CA ALA A 219 -13.63 4.91 6.25
C ALA A 219 -12.65 6.00 6.73
N PHE A 220 -13.15 7.06 7.36
CA PHE A 220 -12.34 8.08 8.01
C PHE A 220 -11.44 7.49 9.09
N GLY A 221 -12.02 6.71 10.01
CA GLY A 221 -11.26 6.02 11.06
C GLY A 221 -10.18 5.10 10.49
N LEU A 222 -10.47 4.37 9.41
CA LEU A 222 -9.52 3.52 8.70
C LEU A 222 -8.38 4.32 8.04
N CYS A 223 -8.68 5.46 7.42
CA CYS A 223 -7.66 6.37 6.87
C CYS A 223 -6.69 6.83 7.96
N ILE A 224 -7.21 7.29 9.10
CA ILE A 224 -6.36 7.74 10.20
C ILE A 224 -5.57 6.58 10.80
N TRP A 225 -6.20 5.44 11.02
CA TRP A 225 -5.51 4.23 11.46
C TRP A 225 -4.34 3.89 10.54
N TYR A 226 -4.58 3.85 9.23
CA TYR A 226 -3.58 3.48 8.23
C TYR A 226 -2.39 4.43 8.23
N ILE A 227 -2.64 5.75 8.24
CA ILE A 227 -1.60 6.78 8.28
C ILE A 227 -0.84 6.72 9.62
N PHE A 228 -1.56 6.65 10.73
CA PHE A 228 -0.98 6.66 12.06
C PHE A 228 -0.10 5.45 12.33
N THR A 229 -0.55 4.26 11.96
CA THR A 229 0.23 3.04 12.16
C THR A 229 1.49 2.99 11.31
N CYS A 230 1.47 3.60 10.13
CA CYS A 230 2.66 3.81 9.31
C CYS A 230 3.71 4.67 10.02
N GLY A 231 3.28 5.74 10.70
CA GLY A 231 4.16 6.60 11.50
C GLY A 231 4.66 5.93 12.78
N VAL A 232 3.75 5.32 13.56
CA VAL A 232 4.10 4.61 14.81
C VAL A 232 5.12 3.51 14.55
N SER A 233 4.98 2.76 13.45
CA SER A 233 5.93 1.70 13.12
C SER A 233 7.34 2.23 12.86
N LYS A 234 7.48 3.40 12.21
CA LYS A 234 8.78 4.07 12.03
C LYS A 234 9.38 4.49 13.37
N VAL A 235 8.56 5.03 14.27
CA VAL A 235 8.99 5.45 15.60
C VAL A 235 9.41 4.24 16.45
N VAL A 236 8.64 3.17 16.44
CA VAL A 236 8.86 1.98 17.29
C VAL A 236 10.03 1.14 16.79
N ILE A 237 10.15 0.94 15.47
CA ILE A 237 11.19 0.08 14.89
C ILE A 237 12.46 0.86 14.61
N GLY A 238 12.33 2.00 13.92
CA GLY A 238 13.46 2.83 13.53
C GLY A 238 13.97 3.72 14.66
N GLY A 239 13.14 4.02 15.66
CA GLY A 239 13.45 5.06 16.65
C GLY A 239 13.12 6.45 16.08
N ALA A 240 12.36 7.25 16.83
CA ALA A 240 11.91 8.57 16.37
C ALA A 240 13.07 9.48 15.93
N LYS A 241 14.15 9.51 16.73
CA LYS A 241 15.31 10.37 16.47
C LYS A 241 16.09 9.90 15.25
N GLU A 242 16.39 8.61 15.19
CA GLU A 242 17.19 7.99 14.14
C GLU A 242 16.45 8.00 12.80
N TRP A 243 15.14 7.80 12.82
CA TRP A 243 14.32 7.88 11.61
C TRP A 243 14.19 9.32 11.10
N ALA A 244 14.04 10.31 11.99
CA ALA A 244 14.00 11.73 11.64
C ALA A 244 15.33 12.29 11.09
N CYS A 245 16.42 11.52 11.19
CA CYS A 245 17.72 11.90 10.66
C CYS A 245 17.81 11.68 9.13
N ASN A 246 18.51 12.58 8.45
CA ASN A 246 18.75 12.58 7.01
C ASN A 246 19.30 11.26 6.48
N GLY A 247 20.08 10.54 7.29
CA GLY A 247 20.69 9.27 6.92
C GLY A 247 19.64 8.25 6.50
N THR A 248 18.45 8.28 7.10
CA THR A 248 17.39 7.31 6.83
C THR A 248 16.78 7.55 5.45
N LEU A 249 16.31 8.77 5.18
CA LEU A 249 15.82 9.14 3.85
C LEU A 249 16.89 9.01 2.78
N LEU A 250 18.14 9.36 3.07
CA LEU A 250 19.25 9.21 2.13
C LEU A 250 19.50 7.74 1.78
N ALA A 251 19.51 6.84 2.76
CA ALA A 251 19.70 5.41 2.53
C ALA A 251 18.56 4.80 1.69
N ILE A 252 17.33 5.27 1.92
CA ILE A 252 16.15 4.90 1.12
C ILE A 252 16.32 5.40 -0.32
N LEU A 253 16.56 6.70 -0.52
CA LEU A 253 16.76 7.30 -1.84
C LEU A 253 17.92 6.67 -2.61
N GLU A 254 19.04 6.38 -1.93
CA GLU A 254 20.18 5.68 -2.50
C GLU A 254 19.79 4.31 -3.03
N THR A 255 18.99 3.55 -2.28
CA THR A 255 18.56 2.21 -2.65
C THR A 255 17.75 2.22 -3.95
N PHE A 256 16.84 3.18 -4.12
CA PHE A 256 15.98 3.21 -5.30
C PHE A 256 16.56 3.99 -6.48
N SER A 257 17.42 4.99 -6.25
CA SER A 257 18.09 5.75 -7.32
C SER A 257 18.98 4.89 -8.21
N ARG A 258 19.44 3.73 -7.70
CA ARG A 258 20.20 2.73 -8.46
C ARG A 258 19.33 1.94 -9.44
N LYS A 259 18.00 1.92 -9.25
CA LYS A 259 17.08 1.16 -10.11
C LYS A 259 16.77 1.94 -11.39
N SER A 260 16.68 1.21 -12.50
CA SER A 260 16.11 1.76 -13.74
C SER A 260 14.60 1.99 -13.57
N PRO A 261 13.98 2.91 -14.32
CA PRO A 261 12.51 3.07 -14.31
C PRO A 261 11.78 1.76 -14.62
N ARG A 262 12.30 0.96 -15.58
CA ARG A 262 11.78 -0.39 -15.90
C ARG A 262 11.87 -1.37 -14.73
N GLY A 263 12.88 -1.20 -13.88
CA GLY A 263 13.10 -1.95 -12.64
C GLY A 263 12.32 -1.42 -11.43
N GLY A 264 11.38 -0.49 -11.63
CA GLY A 264 10.63 0.16 -10.56
C GLY A 264 11.39 1.28 -9.84
N GLY A 265 12.46 1.79 -10.45
CA GLY A 265 13.15 3.01 -10.02
C GLY A 265 12.28 4.27 -10.19
N PRO A 266 12.81 5.44 -9.82
CA PRO A 266 12.08 6.72 -9.90
C PRO A 266 11.67 7.05 -11.33
N VAL A 267 10.46 7.61 -11.51
CA VAL A 267 9.97 8.06 -12.84
C VAL A 267 10.88 9.15 -13.38
N LEU A 268 11.22 10.12 -12.53
CA LEU A 268 12.12 11.21 -12.88
C LEU A 268 13.58 10.83 -12.61
N GLY A 269 14.02 9.66 -13.10
CA GLY A 269 15.34 9.12 -12.78
C GLY A 269 16.51 10.04 -13.10
N VAL A 270 16.39 10.94 -14.08
CA VAL A 270 17.39 12.00 -14.33
C VAL A 270 17.41 13.02 -13.18
N VAL A 271 16.24 13.52 -12.76
CA VAL A 271 16.12 14.46 -11.65
C VAL A 271 16.57 13.82 -10.34
N THR A 272 16.11 12.60 -10.03
CA THR A 272 16.56 11.87 -8.84
C THR A 272 18.07 11.67 -8.87
N ARG A 273 18.66 11.23 -9.99
CA ARG A 273 20.12 11.09 -10.05
C ARG A 273 20.83 12.43 -9.91
N SER A 274 20.33 13.51 -10.49
CA SER A 274 20.92 14.84 -10.32
C SER A 274 20.80 15.38 -8.90
N LEU A 275 19.73 15.03 -8.18
CA LEU A 275 19.54 15.43 -6.77
C LEU A 275 20.32 14.52 -5.81
N VAL A 276 20.32 13.21 -6.05
CA VAL A 276 20.87 12.18 -5.18
C VAL A 276 22.35 11.96 -5.41
N LYS A 277 22.84 11.96 -6.65
CA LYS A 277 24.27 11.71 -6.94
C LYS A 277 25.20 12.71 -6.24
N PRO A 278 24.93 14.03 -6.21
CA PRO A 278 25.74 14.97 -5.43
C PRO A 278 25.62 14.78 -3.90
N LEU A 279 24.63 14.02 -3.41
CA LEU A 279 24.54 13.61 -2.00
C LEU A 279 25.41 12.38 -1.72
N LEU A 280 25.52 11.47 -2.69
CA LEU A 280 26.29 10.23 -2.57
C LEU A 280 27.79 10.45 -2.79
N ASP A 281 28.16 11.24 -3.81
CA ASP A 281 29.56 11.44 -4.21
C ASP A 281 30.40 12.12 -3.12
N GLY A 282 29.78 12.91 -2.24
CA GLY A 282 30.44 13.53 -1.08
C GLY A 282 31.00 12.52 -0.08
N ARG A 283 30.45 11.29 -0.05
CA ARG A 283 30.87 10.23 0.90
C ARG A 283 32.06 9.43 0.40
N SER A 284 32.23 9.28 -0.91
CA SER A 284 33.33 8.50 -1.50
C SER A 284 34.72 9.15 -1.34
N SER A 285 34.78 10.44 -0.98
CA SER A 285 36.04 11.15 -0.76
C SER A 285 36.65 10.99 0.63
N GLU A 286 35.98 10.31 1.58
CA GLU A 286 36.45 10.11 2.96
C GLU A 286 37.67 9.18 3.12
N LYS A 287 38.25 8.66 2.03
CA LYS A 287 39.59 8.03 2.09
C LYS A 287 40.72 9.05 2.22
N SER A 288 40.45 10.35 2.12
CA SER A 288 41.38 11.40 2.49
C SER A 288 41.39 11.56 4.02
N SER A 289 42.56 11.46 4.64
CA SER A 289 42.75 11.57 6.09
C SER A 289 42.44 12.95 6.69
N ALA A 290 42.05 13.92 5.87
CA ALA A 290 41.65 15.26 6.32
C ALA A 290 40.12 15.42 6.24
N PRO A 291 39.42 15.76 7.34
CA PRO A 291 37.99 16.02 7.30
C PRO A 291 37.73 17.23 6.38
N PRO A 292 36.99 17.08 5.28
CA PRO A 292 36.64 18.22 4.45
C PRO A 292 35.79 19.18 5.27
N ALA A 293 36.10 20.49 5.20
CA ALA A 293 35.26 21.50 5.81
C ALA A 293 33.83 21.37 5.26
N PRO A 294 32.79 21.35 6.11
CA PRO A 294 31.42 21.20 5.65
C PRO A 294 31.06 22.36 4.74
N GLY A 295 30.97 22.10 3.43
CA GLY A 295 30.54 23.11 2.47
C GLY A 295 29.10 23.53 2.74
N TYR A 296 28.78 24.81 2.55
CA TYR A 296 27.44 25.38 2.76
C TYR A 296 26.31 24.57 2.10
N LEU A 297 26.58 24.05 0.90
CA LEU A 297 25.65 23.21 0.14
C LEU A 297 25.26 21.92 0.90
N ASP A 298 26.21 21.29 1.61
CA ASP A 298 25.96 20.07 2.39
C ASP A 298 25.04 20.37 3.59
N SER A 299 25.25 21.49 4.27
CA SER A 299 24.39 21.92 5.38
C SER A 299 22.93 22.13 4.96
N ALA A 300 22.69 22.82 3.85
CA ALA A 300 21.33 23.03 3.32
C ALA A 300 20.65 21.70 2.95
N LYS A 301 21.39 20.80 2.29
CA LYS A 301 20.89 19.47 1.92
C LYS A 301 20.48 18.64 3.13
N ARG A 302 21.35 18.57 4.15
CA ARG A 302 21.06 17.86 5.41
C ARG A 302 19.84 18.44 6.10
N PHE A 303 19.70 19.77 6.10
CA PHE A 303 18.52 20.45 6.63
C PHE A 303 17.24 20.02 5.92
N PHE A 304 17.19 20.04 4.58
CA PHE A 304 15.99 19.63 3.84
C PHE A 304 15.61 18.16 4.06
N LEU A 305 16.59 17.25 4.09
CA LEU A 305 16.32 15.83 4.37
C LEU A 305 15.83 15.60 5.80
N ASN A 306 16.44 16.25 6.79
CA ASN A 306 15.96 16.20 8.17
C ASN A 306 14.54 16.76 8.28
N ALA A 307 14.27 17.89 7.62
CA ALA A 307 12.96 18.52 7.60
C ALA A 307 11.92 17.60 6.96
N ALA A 308 12.22 16.97 5.83
CA ALA A 308 11.32 16.02 5.17
C ALA A 308 11.04 14.77 6.04
N ALA A 309 12.07 14.21 6.69
CA ALA A 309 11.91 13.05 7.57
C ALA A 309 11.08 13.41 8.81
N THR A 310 11.41 14.53 9.45
CA THR A 310 10.69 15.05 10.62
C THR A 310 9.23 15.38 10.25
N PHE A 311 9.02 16.05 9.12
CA PHE A 311 7.69 16.36 8.62
C PHE A 311 6.88 15.09 8.36
N THR A 312 7.47 14.05 7.77
CA THR A 312 6.79 12.77 7.55
C THR A 312 6.31 12.17 8.88
N LEU A 313 7.18 12.14 9.91
CA LEU A 313 6.79 11.63 11.23
C LEU A 313 5.73 12.50 11.92
N LEU A 314 5.88 13.82 11.87
CA LEU A 314 4.87 14.73 12.45
C LEU A 314 3.53 14.59 11.73
N PHE A 315 3.57 14.45 10.41
CA PHE A 315 2.39 14.28 9.60
C PHE A 315 1.65 12.98 9.93
N GLU A 316 2.36 11.84 9.96
CA GLU A 316 1.78 10.54 10.23
C GLU A 316 1.39 10.34 11.71
N CYS A 317 2.26 10.73 12.65
CA CYS A 317 2.08 10.47 14.09
C CYS A 317 1.28 11.56 14.81
N VAL A 318 1.19 12.79 14.27
CA VAL A 318 0.57 13.92 14.95
C VAL A 318 -0.57 14.50 14.11
N ALA A 319 -0.29 14.99 12.90
CA ALA A 319 -1.30 15.67 12.10
C ALA A 319 -2.52 14.78 11.76
N ALA A 320 -2.28 13.52 11.37
CA ALA A 320 -3.36 12.58 11.09
C ALA A 320 -4.24 12.29 12.32
N PRO A 321 -3.72 11.89 13.49
CA PRO A 321 -4.54 11.76 14.71
C PRO A 321 -5.24 13.04 15.15
N LEU A 322 -4.62 14.22 14.98
CA LEU A 322 -5.27 15.50 15.30
C LEU A 322 -6.52 15.76 14.44
N CYS A 323 -6.59 15.20 13.22
CA CYS A 323 -7.81 15.27 12.40
C CYS A 323 -8.99 14.53 13.03
N LEU A 324 -8.74 13.51 13.85
CA LEU A 324 -9.78 12.94 14.70
C LEU A 324 -10.19 14.00 15.71
N VAL A 325 -9.28 14.53 16.54
CA VAL A 325 -9.63 15.44 17.65
C VAL A 325 -10.37 16.71 17.23
N PHE A 326 -10.08 17.25 16.04
CA PHE A 326 -10.65 18.52 15.56
C PHE A 326 -11.55 18.32 14.33
N PRO A 327 -12.74 17.72 14.48
CA PRO A 327 -13.61 17.40 13.34
C PRO A 327 -14.17 18.65 12.64
N SER A 328 -14.27 19.77 13.35
CA SER A 328 -14.76 21.05 12.83
C SER A 328 -13.77 21.76 11.90
N ILE A 329 -12.49 21.35 11.88
CA ILE A 329 -11.49 21.97 11.02
C ILE A 329 -11.50 21.26 9.65
N PHE A 330 -12.53 21.55 8.85
CA PHE A 330 -12.69 21.09 7.47
C PHE A 330 -11.37 21.14 6.68
N TYR A 331 -10.69 22.28 6.76
CA TYR A 331 -9.46 22.53 6.02
C TYR A 331 -8.34 21.55 6.39
N LEU A 332 -8.29 21.07 7.63
CA LEU A 332 -7.25 20.15 8.07
C LEU A 332 -7.38 18.78 7.40
N ARG A 333 -8.61 18.27 7.21
CA ARG A 333 -8.85 16.98 6.54
C ARG A 333 -8.48 17.04 5.06
N VAL A 334 -8.87 18.13 4.38
CA VAL A 334 -8.51 18.37 2.98
C VAL A 334 -6.99 18.50 2.83
N LEU A 335 -6.34 19.26 3.71
CA LEU A 335 -4.88 19.40 3.73
C LEU A 335 -4.18 18.06 4.00
N LEU A 336 -4.72 17.23 4.89
CA LEU A 336 -4.18 15.88 5.15
C LEU A 336 -4.31 14.99 3.91
N GLY A 337 -5.47 14.99 3.26
CA GLY A 337 -5.70 14.22 2.04
C GLY A 337 -4.78 14.66 0.90
N ALA A 338 -4.68 15.97 0.66
CA ALA A 338 -3.76 16.55 -0.32
C ALA A 338 -2.29 16.22 0.03
N GLY A 339 -1.92 16.29 1.30
CA GLY A 339 -0.59 15.94 1.80
C GLY A 339 -0.22 14.48 1.54
N MET A 340 -1.15 13.54 1.78
CA MET A 340 -0.94 12.11 1.49
C MET A 340 -0.78 11.86 -0.01
N ILE A 341 -1.63 12.47 -0.84
CA ILE A 341 -1.54 12.36 -2.30
C ILE A 341 -0.18 12.90 -2.77
N PHE A 342 0.21 14.09 -2.30
CA PHE A 342 1.50 14.68 -2.62
C PHE A 342 2.66 13.79 -2.18
N LEU A 343 2.63 13.23 -0.97
CA LEU A 343 3.66 12.32 -0.46
C LEU A 343 3.82 11.11 -1.38
N HIS A 344 2.72 10.50 -1.82
CA HIS A 344 2.76 9.35 -2.72
C HIS A 344 3.27 9.70 -4.12
N LEU A 345 2.87 10.85 -4.67
CA LEU A 345 3.42 11.35 -5.93
C LEU A 345 4.92 11.65 -5.81
N ALA A 346 5.36 12.22 -4.70
CA ALA A 346 6.76 12.49 -4.42
C ALA A 346 7.57 11.19 -4.30
N ILE A 347 7.03 10.16 -3.64
CA ILE A 347 7.63 8.81 -3.63
C ILE A 347 7.75 8.26 -5.06
N GLY A 348 6.70 8.37 -5.87
CA GLY A 348 6.72 7.92 -7.28
C GLY A 348 7.77 8.64 -8.12
N ALA A 349 7.80 9.96 -8.02
CA ALA A 349 8.68 10.82 -8.80
C ALA A 349 10.14 10.66 -8.38
N LEU A 350 10.43 10.71 -7.07
CA LEU A 350 11.78 10.87 -6.53
C LEU A 350 12.38 9.57 -6.02
N GLN A 351 11.58 8.64 -5.51
CA GLN A 351 12.07 7.42 -4.87
C GLN A 351 11.87 6.21 -5.77
N SER A 352 10.63 5.75 -5.97
CA SER A 352 10.31 4.56 -6.76
C SER A 352 8.99 4.76 -7.47
N GLY A 353 9.05 4.82 -8.80
CA GLY A 353 7.88 4.97 -9.66
C GLY A 353 6.91 3.81 -9.50
N ALA A 354 7.44 2.59 -9.34
CA ALA A 354 6.62 1.43 -8.97
C ALA A 354 5.86 1.69 -7.68
N ILE A 355 6.58 1.93 -6.56
CA ILE A 355 5.94 2.14 -5.25
C ILE A 355 4.91 3.27 -5.32
N GLY A 356 5.25 4.43 -5.87
CA GLY A 356 4.33 5.57 -5.97
C GLY A 356 3.11 5.29 -6.85
N ALA A 357 3.28 4.64 -7.99
CA ALA A 357 2.15 4.26 -8.85
C ALA A 357 1.20 3.31 -8.13
N PHE A 358 1.75 2.34 -7.40
CA PHE A 358 0.93 1.43 -6.62
C PHE A 358 0.27 2.06 -5.38
N PHE A 359 0.58 3.32 -5.03
CA PHE A 359 -0.15 4.06 -4.00
C PHE A 359 -1.28 4.91 -4.57
N LEU A 360 -1.38 5.07 -5.89
CA LEU A 360 -2.49 5.79 -6.52
C LEU A 360 -3.87 5.24 -6.12
N PRO A 361 -4.08 3.91 -5.98
CA PRO A 361 -5.33 3.38 -5.45
C PRO A 361 -5.74 3.94 -4.09
N CYS A 362 -4.79 4.26 -3.21
CA CYS A 362 -5.08 4.87 -1.91
C CYS A 362 -5.59 6.31 -2.01
N ALA A 363 -5.31 7.02 -3.11
CA ALA A 363 -5.82 8.38 -3.31
C ALA A 363 -7.35 8.42 -3.31
N ALA A 364 -8.01 7.43 -3.93
CA ALA A 364 -9.48 7.33 -3.91
C ALA A 364 -10.01 7.09 -2.50
N SER A 365 -9.31 6.27 -1.73
CA SER A 365 -9.66 5.99 -0.33
C SER A 365 -9.48 7.21 0.57
N TYR A 366 -8.40 7.99 0.40
CA TYR A 366 -8.22 9.25 1.12
C TYR A 366 -9.28 10.27 0.71
N ALA A 367 -9.59 10.39 -0.58
CA ALA A 367 -10.67 11.25 -1.05
C ALA A 367 -12.02 10.85 -0.45
N TYR A 368 -12.31 9.56 -0.31
CA TYR A 368 -13.54 9.10 0.30
C TYR A 368 -13.57 9.33 1.83
N GLY A 369 -12.56 8.86 2.55
CA GLY A 369 -12.55 8.91 4.02
C GLY A 369 -12.20 10.27 4.62
N LEU A 370 -11.51 11.17 3.90
CA LEU A 370 -11.16 12.51 4.38
C LEU A 370 -12.08 13.60 3.83
N THR A 371 -13.00 13.27 2.91
CA THR A 371 -14.08 14.18 2.53
C THR A 371 -14.99 14.42 3.74
N PRO A 372 -15.40 15.67 3.98
CA PRO A 372 -16.33 15.99 5.05
C PRO A 372 -17.70 15.35 4.81
N VAL A 373 -18.27 14.81 5.88
CA VAL A 373 -19.67 14.35 5.90
C VAL A 373 -20.55 15.59 6.05
N THR A 374 -21.32 15.93 5.03
CA THR A 374 -22.28 17.04 5.08
C THR A 374 -23.54 16.60 5.83
N GLN A 375 -23.60 16.79 7.15
CA GLN A 375 -24.84 16.58 7.91
C GLN A 375 -24.85 17.25 9.29
N ASP A 376 -26.06 17.46 9.82
CA ASP A 376 -26.35 18.19 11.05
C ASP A 376 -25.45 17.79 12.23
N ALA A 377 -24.94 18.81 12.92
CA ALA A 377 -23.88 18.69 13.92
C ALA A 377 -24.17 17.69 15.06
N ASN A 378 -25.45 17.42 15.37
CA ASN A 378 -25.85 16.58 16.50
C ASN A 378 -25.79 15.07 16.21
N GLU A 379 -26.21 14.62 15.02
CA GLU A 379 -26.08 13.19 14.63
C GLU A 379 -24.61 12.82 14.37
N SER A 380 -23.80 13.81 14.00
CA SER A 380 -22.39 13.64 13.69
C SER A 380 -21.55 13.14 14.88
N LEU A 381 -21.93 13.43 16.13
CA LEU A 381 -21.06 13.19 17.28
C LEU A 381 -20.91 11.69 17.63
N SER A 382 -22.00 10.92 17.56
CA SER A 382 -21.96 9.48 17.84
C SER A 382 -21.18 8.70 16.79
N LEU A 383 -21.41 9.01 15.51
CA LEU A 383 -20.68 8.42 14.39
C LEU A 383 -19.22 8.90 14.33
N TYR A 384 -18.94 10.11 14.80
CA TYR A 384 -17.59 10.60 14.98
C TYR A 384 -16.80 9.73 15.97
N TYR A 385 -17.37 9.36 17.13
CA TYR A 385 -16.72 8.44 18.07
C TYR A 385 -16.43 7.07 17.46
N LEU A 386 -17.25 6.61 16.51
CA LEU A 386 -16.97 5.37 15.78
C LEU A 386 -15.65 5.47 15.00
N SER A 387 -15.33 6.60 14.39
CA SER A 387 -14.05 6.80 13.70
C SER A 387 -12.85 6.71 14.65
N ILE A 388 -12.98 7.22 15.88
CA ILE A 388 -11.96 7.11 16.93
C ILE A 388 -11.80 5.64 17.37
N ILE A 389 -12.92 4.93 17.60
CA ILE A 389 -12.90 3.53 18.00
C ILE A 389 -12.19 2.70 16.92
N VAL A 390 -12.56 2.89 15.64
CA VAL A 390 -11.92 2.23 14.51
C VAL A 390 -10.43 2.54 14.49
N ALA A 391 -10.05 3.82 14.64
CA ALA A 391 -8.66 4.26 14.61
C ALA A 391 -7.78 3.65 15.73
N ILE A 392 -8.33 3.53 16.94
CA ILE A 392 -7.61 3.04 18.12
C ILE A 392 -7.69 1.51 18.24
N SER A 393 -8.71 0.87 17.66
CA SER A 393 -8.98 -0.56 17.85
C SER A 393 -7.75 -1.48 17.66
N PRO A 394 -6.83 -1.25 16.72
CA PRO A 394 -5.69 -2.16 16.52
C PRO A 394 -4.60 -1.94 17.57
N VAL A 395 -4.44 -0.71 18.07
CA VAL A 395 -3.58 -0.39 19.21
C VAL A 395 -4.16 -1.02 20.48
N ALA A 396 -5.46 -0.83 20.72
CA ALA A 396 -6.17 -1.43 21.84
C ALA A 396 -6.06 -2.97 21.79
N TYR A 397 -6.22 -3.58 20.61
CA TYR A 397 -6.02 -5.01 20.41
C TYR A 397 -4.60 -5.45 20.80
N GLY A 398 -3.56 -4.76 20.31
CA GLY A 398 -2.17 -5.05 20.68
C GLY A 398 -1.91 -4.98 22.20
N LEU A 399 -2.48 -3.96 22.85
CA LEU A 399 -2.36 -3.76 24.30
C LEU A 399 -3.13 -4.82 25.12
N VAL A 400 -4.39 -5.09 24.77
CA VAL A 400 -5.28 -6.02 25.48
C VAL A 400 -4.75 -7.44 25.44
N PHE A 401 -4.26 -7.90 24.28
CA PHE A 401 -3.73 -9.25 24.13
C PHE A 401 -2.29 -9.40 24.68
N LYS A 402 -1.81 -8.43 25.49
CA LYS A 402 -0.49 -8.40 26.14
C LYS A 402 0.65 -8.72 25.18
N ARG A 403 0.54 -8.27 23.95
CA ARG A 403 1.63 -8.38 22.98
C ARG A 403 2.01 -6.97 22.51
N PRO A 404 2.60 -6.13 23.39
CA PRO A 404 2.98 -4.76 23.06
C PRO A 404 4.05 -4.68 21.96
N SER A 405 4.83 -5.76 21.78
CA SER A 405 5.75 -5.95 20.65
C SER A 405 5.06 -6.45 19.37
N ARG A 406 3.76 -6.72 19.43
CA ARG A 406 2.89 -7.24 18.37
C ARG A 406 1.95 -6.13 17.94
N LEU A 407 2.53 -5.06 17.40
CA LEU A 407 1.84 -4.23 16.42
C LEU A 407 1.58 -5.13 15.20
N VAL A 408 0.60 -6.04 15.38
CA VAL A 408 0.20 -7.21 14.60
C VAL A 408 1.24 -7.68 13.57
N SER A 409 2.01 -8.73 13.90
CA SER A 409 2.81 -9.51 12.92
C SER A 409 2.03 -9.64 11.62
N GLU A 410 2.69 -9.55 10.47
CA GLU A 410 2.00 -9.55 9.17
C GLU A 410 0.99 -10.71 9.08
N ASP A 411 -0.29 -10.41 9.14
CA ASP A 411 -1.43 -11.30 9.17
C ASP A 411 -2.61 -10.61 8.49
N TRP A 412 -2.53 -10.61 7.16
CA TRP A 412 -3.53 -10.04 6.28
C TRP A 412 -4.95 -10.45 6.69
N PRO A 413 -5.96 -9.56 6.59
CA PRO A 413 -5.82 -8.15 6.25
C PRO A 413 -5.34 -7.30 7.43
N PHE A 414 -5.49 -7.75 8.67
CA PHE A 414 -5.44 -6.96 9.90
C PHE A 414 -4.08 -6.35 10.30
N SER A 415 -3.07 -6.39 9.45
CA SER A 415 -1.76 -5.84 9.78
C SER A 415 -1.65 -4.35 9.57
N PRO A 416 -1.16 -3.59 10.58
CA PRO A 416 -0.71 -2.24 10.36
C PRO A 416 0.46 -2.27 9.38
N MET A 417 0.40 -1.41 8.38
CA MET A 417 1.51 -1.25 7.46
C MET A 417 2.58 -0.34 8.06
N ALA A 418 3.84 -0.69 7.82
CA ALA A 418 4.93 0.25 7.97
C ALA A 418 5.64 0.40 6.63
N LEU A 419 5.56 1.57 5.99
CA LEU A 419 6.46 1.87 4.89
C LEU A 419 7.78 2.33 5.45
N PHE A 420 8.85 1.57 5.17
CA PHE A 420 10.21 1.90 5.62
C PHE A 420 10.32 2.05 7.14
N PRO A 421 9.98 1.02 7.94
CA PRO A 421 10.06 1.11 9.39
C PRO A 421 11.50 1.29 9.90
N TRP A 422 12.49 0.96 9.06
CA TRP A 422 13.90 0.88 9.41
C TRP A 422 14.57 2.25 9.43
N ASN A 423 15.43 2.50 10.43
CA ASN A 423 16.38 3.61 10.35
C ASN A 423 17.56 3.29 9.43
N ASN A 424 18.41 4.27 9.16
CA ASN A 424 19.58 4.13 8.28
C ASN A 424 20.55 3.01 8.68
N VAL A 425 20.81 2.81 9.98
CA VAL A 425 21.74 1.79 10.47
C VAL A 425 21.17 0.40 10.25
N GLN A 426 19.91 0.20 10.62
CA GLN A 426 19.18 -1.05 10.39
C GLN A 426 19.08 -1.35 8.89
N TRP A 427 18.66 -0.36 8.10
CA TRP A 427 18.52 -0.48 6.66
C TRP A 427 19.82 -0.87 5.97
N ALA A 428 20.92 -0.19 6.28
CA ALA A 428 22.23 -0.52 5.74
C ALA A 428 22.65 -1.95 6.12
N LYS A 429 22.57 -2.31 7.40
CA LYS A 429 22.92 -3.66 7.88
C LYS A 429 22.09 -4.75 7.20
N LEU A 430 20.78 -4.56 7.12
CA LEU A 430 19.87 -5.52 6.49
C LEU A 430 20.12 -5.63 4.99
N HIS A 431 20.29 -4.50 4.30
CA HIS A 431 20.59 -4.52 2.87
C HIS A 431 21.96 -5.13 2.58
N ASP A 432 22.99 -4.84 3.37
CA ASP A 432 24.32 -5.41 3.16
C ASP A 432 24.30 -6.92 3.39
N LEU A 433 23.56 -7.38 4.40
CA LEU A 433 23.45 -8.80 4.76
C LEU A 433 22.56 -9.60 3.79
N LEU A 434 21.43 -9.03 3.37
CA LEU A 434 20.35 -9.78 2.72
C LEU A 434 20.10 -9.38 1.26
N VAL A 435 20.61 -8.23 0.80
CA VAL A 435 20.27 -7.67 -0.53
C VAL A 435 21.48 -7.39 -1.42
N ARG A 436 22.40 -6.50 -1.02
CA ARG A 436 23.50 -5.97 -1.86
C ARG A 436 24.73 -6.88 -1.92
N GLY A 437 24.77 -7.94 -1.11
CA GLY A 437 25.87 -8.91 -0.98
C GLY A 437 25.81 -10.06 -1.99
N ASP A 438 26.73 -11.02 -1.85
CA ASP A 438 26.61 -12.38 -2.36
C ASP A 438 25.88 -13.30 -1.37
N THR A 439 25.50 -12.81 -0.20
CA THR A 439 24.76 -13.57 0.80
C THR A 439 23.26 -13.42 0.66
N ARG A 440 22.52 -14.49 0.90
CA ARG A 440 21.04 -14.52 0.87
C ARG A 440 20.50 -15.39 1.99
N LEU A 441 19.36 -15.00 2.55
CA LEU A 441 18.52 -15.88 3.37
C LEU A 441 17.53 -16.55 2.44
N VAL A 442 17.66 -17.86 2.26
CA VAL A 442 16.84 -18.63 1.31
C VAL A 442 16.03 -19.70 2.02
N VAL A 443 14.91 -20.09 1.41
CA VAL A 443 14.10 -21.24 1.81
C VAL A 443 14.04 -22.28 0.70
N VAL A 444 13.90 -23.54 1.09
CA VAL A 444 13.79 -24.67 0.18
C VAL A 444 12.61 -25.56 0.58
N VAL A 445 12.09 -26.31 -0.39
CA VAL A 445 11.05 -27.32 -0.13
C VAL A 445 11.70 -28.51 0.59
N ALA A 446 11.18 -28.86 1.76
CA ALA A 446 11.58 -30.06 2.49
C ALA A 446 11.41 -31.29 1.59
N SER A 447 12.44 -32.11 1.47
CA SER A 447 12.41 -33.33 0.67
C SER A 447 11.41 -34.31 1.29
N GLN A 448 10.36 -34.69 0.57
CA GLN A 448 9.47 -35.79 0.99
C GLN A 448 10.22 -37.12 1.18
N GLU A 449 11.42 -37.26 0.61
CA GLU A 449 12.29 -38.43 0.80
C GLU A 449 12.75 -38.62 2.26
N ASP A 450 12.73 -37.56 3.10
CA ASP A 450 13.10 -37.66 4.52
C ASP A 450 11.97 -38.20 5.41
N GLU A 451 10.73 -38.33 4.89
CA GLU A 451 9.57 -38.79 5.67
C GLU A 451 9.25 -40.29 5.49
N GLN A 452 10.04 -41.08 4.77
CA GLN A 452 9.84 -42.54 4.77
C GLN A 452 10.26 -43.13 6.14
N PRO A 453 9.32 -43.55 7.01
CA PRO A 453 9.60 -43.85 8.42
C PRO A 453 10.32 -45.20 8.65
N GLY A 454 10.87 -45.82 7.60
CA GLY A 454 11.30 -47.23 7.61
C GLY A 454 12.79 -47.49 7.35
N LEU A 455 13.62 -46.46 7.11
CA LEU A 455 15.02 -46.64 6.70
C LEU A 455 16.03 -45.72 7.42
N GLN A 456 15.63 -45.09 8.54
CA GLN A 456 16.42 -44.04 9.20
C GLN A 456 17.43 -44.49 10.27
N GLU A 457 17.57 -45.79 10.61
CA GLU A 457 18.31 -46.15 11.83
C GLU A 457 19.84 -46.14 11.78
N THR A 458 20.52 -45.96 10.63
CA THR A 458 21.99 -46.17 10.60
C THR A 458 22.88 -45.07 10.03
N LYS A 459 22.37 -43.88 9.69
CA LYS A 459 23.25 -42.76 9.29
C LYS A 459 22.96 -41.47 10.04
N LYS A 460 23.38 -41.43 11.30
CA LYS A 460 23.50 -40.23 12.14
C LYS A 460 24.68 -39.33 11.72
N GLY A 461 25.00 -39.32 10.43
CA GLY A 461 26.05 -38.49 9.85
C GLY A 461 25.40 -37.60 8.80
N THR A 462 25.25 -36.31 9.16
CA THR A 462 25.08 -35.17 8.25
C THR A 462 24.66 -35.55 6.84
N THR A 463 23.36 -35.79 6.63
CA THR A 463 22.75 -35.78 5.30
C THR A 463 22.76 -34.35 4.79
N ASN A 464 23.95 -33.86 4.43
CA ASN A 464 24.13 -32.63 3.68
C ASN A 464 23.47 -32.85 2.33
N ARG A 465 22.18 -32.52 2.23
CA ARG A 465 21.55 -32.30 0.93
C ARG A 465 22.43 -31.26 0.22
N PRO A 466 22.95 -31.52 -0.99
CA PRO A 466 23.80 -30.56 -1.67
C PRO A 466 22.92 -29.37 -2.09
N LEU A 467 22.85 -28.36 -1.23
CA LEU A 467 22.26 -27.05 -1.55
C LEU A 467 23.14 -26.32 -2.55
N GLU A 468 24.45 -26.60 -2.53
CA GLU A 468 25.41 -26.11 -3.51
C GLU A 468 24.96 -26.46 -4.94
N GLY A 469 25.01 -25.45 -5.81
CA GLY A 469 24.56 -25.53 -7.18
C GLY A 469 23.05 -25.30 -7.37
N LEU A 470 22.22 -25.29 -6.33
CA LEU A 470 20.80 -24.94 -6.49
C LEU A 470 20.65 -23.50 -6.97
N ARG A 471 19.73 -23.28 -7.90
CA ARG A 471 19.39 -21.93 -8.37
C ARG A 471 18.55 -21.22 -7.31
N VAL A 472 18.94 -19.99 -7.01
CA VAL A 472 18.23 -19.06 -6.15
C VAL A 472 17.31 -18.20 -7.02
N ILE A 473 16.04 -18.14 -6.66
CA ILE A 473 15.04 -17.28 -7.27
C ILE A 473 15.00 -15.99 -6.43
N PRO A 474 15.57 -14.89 -6.93
CA PRO A 474 15.69 -13.65 -6.18
C PRO A 474 14.31 -12.98 -6.02
N ILE A 475 14.11 -12.26 -4.92
CA ILE A 475 12.97 -11.36 -4.80
C ILE A 475 13.31 -9.99 -5.41
N GLU A 476 12.30 -9.42 -6.09
CA GLU A 476 12.17 -8.16 -6.84
C GLU A 476 13.20 -7.02 -6.78
N TYR A 477 14.03 -6.90 -5.74
CA TYR A 477 14.78 -5.68 -5.47
C TYR A 477 16.09 -5.51 -6.25
N ASP A 478 16.71 -6.59 -6.75
CA ASP A 478 17.85 -6.49 -7.68
C ASP A 478 17.36 -6.47 -9.12
N ALA A 479 16.98 -5.27 -9.58
CA ALA A 479 16.33 -5.02 -10.86
C ALA A 479 17.28 -4.98 -12.07
N GLU A 480 18.39 -5.71 -12.04
CA GLU A 480 19.21 -5.89 -13.24
C GLU A 480 18.54 -6.83 -14.24
N VAL A 481 17.78 -7.82 -13.76
CA VAL A 481 17.03 -8.75 -14.63
C VAL A 481 15.64 -8.19 -14.92
N PRO A 482 15.30 -7.94 -16.21
CA PRO A 482 13.97 -7.50 -16.61
C PRO A 482 12.87 -8.43 -16.07
N LEU A 483 11.75 -7.85 -15.62
CA LEU A 483 10.61 -8.59 -15.05
C LEU A 483 10.10 -9.72 -15.95
N MET A 484 10.14 -9.54 -17.26
CA MET A 484 9.65 -10.51 -18.26
C MET A 484 10.48 -11.78 -18.39
N GLU A 485 11.75 -11.72 -18.02
CA GLU A 485 12.70 -12.83 -18.19
C GLU A 485 12.83 -13.66 -16.91
N ARG A 486 12.13 -13.26 -15.84
CA ARG A 486 12.22 -13.92 -14.54
C ARG A 486 11.49 -15.25 -14.54
N GLN A 487 12.23 -16.30 -14.22
CA GLN A 487 11.66 -17.61 -13.93
C GLN A 487 11.38 -17.72 -12.43
N THR A 488 10.10 -17.82 -12.08
CA THR A 488 9.62 -17.86 -10.71
C THR A 488 9.59 -19.25 -10.08
N GLY A 489 9.78 -20.30 -10.88
CA GLY A 489 9.81 -21.69 -10.42
C GLY A 489 11.02 -22.48 -10.95
N PRO A 490 11.08 -23.79 -10.64
CA PRO A 490 12.07 -24.70 -11.19
C PRO A 490 12.04 -24.76 -12.73
N LEU A 491 13.20 -24.88 -13.36
CA LEU A 491 13.33 -25.15 -14.79
C LEU A 491 13.02 -26.63 -15.10
N PRO A 492 12.69 -26.98 -16.36
CA PRO A 492 12.66 -28.37 -16.79
C PRO A 492 13.99 -29.06 -16.46
N GLY A 493 13.93 -30.12 -15.64
CA GLY A 493 15.10 -30.87 -15.17
C GLY A 493 15.64 -30.43 -13.81
N GLU A 494 15.26 -29.27 -13.27
CA GLU A 494 15.57 -28.90 -11.90
C GLU A 494 14.55 -29.54 -10.94
N ARG A 495 15.03 -30.37 -10.00
CA ARG A 495 14.17 -30.98 -8.98
C ARG A 495 13.70 -29.98 -7.92
N SER A 496 14.53 -29.00 -7.61
CA SER A 496 14.29 -28.01 -6.57
C SER A 496 15.02 -26.71 -6.86
N VAL A 497 14.53 -25.64 -6.25
CA VAL A 497 15.13 -24.31 -6.27
C VAL A 497 15.12 -23.76 -4.84
N ALA A 498 15.94 -22.75 -4.61
CA ALA A 498 15.92 -21.97 -3.37
C ALA A 498 15.21 -20.64 -3.64
N TYR A 499 14.35 -20.21 -2.73
CA TYR A 499 13.66 -18.92 -2.82
C TYR A 499 14.31 -17.94 -1.86
N ASP A 500 14.71 -16.78 -2.36
CA ASP A 500 15.07 -15.66 -1.49
C ASP A 500 13.85 -15.31 -0.61
N LEU A 501 14.10 -14.99 0.66
CA LEU A 501 13.06 -14.76 1.65
C LEU A 501 12.97 -13.30 2.11
N TRP A 502 13.91 -12.42 1.74
CA TRP A 502 13.96 -11.02 2.18
C TRP A 502 12.58 -10.38 2.18
N SER A 503 11.99 -10.09 1.02
CA SER A 503 10.72 -9.36 1.01
C SER A 503 9.49 -10.16 1.44
N ARG A 504 9.62 -11.45 1.80
CA ARG A 504 8.51 -12.31 2.27
C ARG A 504 8.34 -12.34 3.77
N VAL A 505 9.44 -12.24 4.51
CA VAL A 505 9.42 -12.30 5.98
C VAL A 505 10.10 -11.10 6.64
N ILE A 506 10.97 -10.39 5.92
CA ILE A 506 11.64 -9.15 6.36
C ILE A 506 11.78 -8.19 5.17
N GLY A 507 10.77 -7.40 4.91
CA GLY A 507 10.74 -6.47 3.78
C GLY A 507 10.73 -5.00 4.17
N ILE A 508 10.45 -4.20 3.16
CA ILE A 508 10.20 -2.76 3.29
C ILE A 508 8.89 -2.49 4.02
N THR A 509 7.92 -3.39 3.82
CA THR A 509 6.55 -3.33 4.32
C THR A 509 6.17 -4.48 5.24
N THR A 510 7.08 -5.43 5.42
CA THR A 510 6.82 -6.74 6.01
C THR A 510 7.84 -7.03 7.09
N PHE A 511 7.41 -7.54 8.23
CA PHE A 511 8.31 -8.13 9.21
C PHE A 511 7.53 -9.10 10.09
N GLN A 512 8.21 -10.16 10.52
CA GLN A 512 7.68 -11.13 11.47
C GLN A 512 8.26 -10.84 12.86
N ASP A 513 7.42 -10.81 13.89
CA ASP A 513 7.82 -10.36 15.24
C ASP A 513 9.07 -11.09 15.75
N VAL A 514 9.12 -12.42 15.63
CA VAL A 514 10.25 -13.22 16.11
C VAL A 514 11.56 -12.85 15.43
N ILE A 515 11.50 -12.41 14.17
CA ILE A 515 12.68 -12.00 13.41
C ILE A 515 13.02 -10.53 13.73
N LEU A 516 12.01 -9.67 13.84
CA LEU A 516 12.18 -8.27 14.22
C LEU A 516 12.87 -8.14 15.58
N GLN A 517 12.52 -8.97 16.57
CA GLN A 517 13.17 -8.95 17.88
C GLN A 517 14.68 -9.20 17.79
N GLU A 518 15.12 -10.12 16.92
CA GLU A 518 16.56 -10.39 16.71
C GLU A 518 17.27 -9.19 16.06
N ILE A 519 16.62 -8.50 15.13
CA ILE A 519 17.14 -7.29 14.48
C ILE A 519 17.28 -6.15 15.50
N LEU A 520 16.25 -5.94 16.32
CA LEU A 520 16.23 -4.88 17.34
C LEU A 520 17.25 -5.16 18.45
N ALA A 521 17.32 -6.39 18.96
CA ALA A 521 18.32 -6.80 19.94
C ALA A 521 19.75 -6.60 19.43
N SER A 522 19.98 -6.84 18.14
CA SER A 522 21.28 -6.61 17.50
C SER A 522 21.60 -5.13 17.30
N SER A 523 20.58 -4.28 17.19
CA SER A 523 20.72 -2.83 17.06
C SER A 523 20.98 -2.14 18.41
N ALA A 524 20.35 -2.63 19.49
CA ALA A 524 20.46 -2.05 20.83
C ALA A 524 21.85 -2.15 21.46
N LYS A 525 22.67 -3.13 21.06
CA LYS A 525 23.99 -3.37 21.67
C LYS A 525 25.05 -2.30 21.38
N GLY A 526 24.74 -1.25 20.61
CA GLY A 526 25.45 0.05 20.58
C GLY A 526 26.95 0.07 20.27
N GLY A 527 27.60 -1.08 20.08
CA GLY A 527 29.04 -1.22 20.08
C GLY A 527 29.61 -1.35 18.68
N ASN A 528 30.81 -0.77 18.51
CA ASN A 528 31.81 -1.09 17.48
C ASN A 528 32.23 -2.57 17.43
N GLU A 529 31.50 -3.47 18.11
CA GLU A 529 31.63 -4.89 17.92
C GLU A 529 31.40 -5.11 16.42
N LYS A 530 32.48 -5.48 15.71
CA LYS A 530 32.39 -6.06 14.38
C LYS A 530 31.56 -7.31 14.58
N TYR A 531 30.24 -7.14 14.53
CA TYR A 531 29.32 -8.23 14.30
C TYR A 531 29.88 -8.93 13.10
N THR A 532 30.51 -10.09 13.33
CA THR A 532 30.76 -10.99 12.24
C THR A 532 29.38 -11.27 11.69
N SER A 533 29.22 -11.03 10.39
CA SER A 533 27.98 -11.28 9.66
C SER A 533 27.39 -12.66 10.01
N SER A 534 28.24 -13.61 10.38
CA SER A 534 27.87 -14.95 10.87
C SER A 534 26.96 -14.95 12.11
N SER A 535 27.26 -14.22 13.20
CA SER A 535 26.46 -14.33 14.43
C SER A 535 25.03 -13.80 14.25
N LEU A 536 24.86 -12.72 13.50
CA LEU A 536 23.54 -12.17 13.16
C LEU A 536 22.84 -13.08 12.16
N ALA A 537 23.54 -13.55 11.12
CA ALA A 537 22.99 -14.48 10.15
C ALA A 537 22.46 -15.76 10.81
N GLN A 538 23.19 -16.34 11.77
CA GLN A 538 22.76 -17.51 12.53
C GLN A 538 21.48 -17.23 13.33
N ARG A 539 21.42 -16.13 14.09
CA ARG A 539 20.22 -15.76 14.86
C ARG A 539 19.01 -15.49 13.96
N LEU A 540 19.21 -14.79 12.85
CA LEU A 540 18.14 -14.56 11.87
C LEU A 540 17.67 -15.85 11.21
N THR A 541 18.59 -16.76 10.87
CA THR A 541 18.24 -18.08 10.30
C THR A 541 17.42 -18.88 11.30
N GLU A 542 17.82 -18.91 12.57
CA GLU A 542 17.08 -19.65 13.60
C GLU A 542 15.70 -19.03 13.89
N ALA A 543 15.61 -17.70 14.01
CA ALA A 543 14.33 -17.02 14.18
C ALA A 543 13.40 -17.22 12.98
N THR A 544 13.96 -17.23 11.76
CA THR A 544 13.21 -17.49 10.53
C THR A 544 12.71 -18.94 10.49
N ARG A 545 13.57 -19.92 10.80
CA ARG A 545 13.19 -21.33 10.87
C ARG A 545 12.06 -21.54 11.88
N ARG A 546 12.17 -20.95 13.07
CA ARG A 546 11.11 -20.98 14.08
C ARG A 546 9.80 -20.44 13.53
N PHE A 547 9.83 -19.27 12.88
CA PHE A 547 8.65 -18.70 12.23
C PHE A 547 8.03 -19.64 11.18
N LEU A 548 8.85 -20.21 10.30
CA LEU A 548 8.41 -21.10 9.23
C LEU A 548 7.73 -22.36 9.77
N VAL A 549 8.34 -23.00 10.77
CA VAL A 549 7.84 -24.21 11.41
C VAL A 549 6.58 -23.95 12.22
N GLU A 550 6.58 -22.92 13.08
CA GLU A 550 5.45 -22.63 13.97
C GLU A 550 4.22 -22.16 13.22
N THR A 551 4.40 -21.33 12.18
CA THR A 551 3.27 -20.71 11.50
C THR A 551 2.82 -21.49 10.27
N GLN A 552 3.74 -22.18 9.58
CA GLN A 552 3.46 -22.85 8.32
C GLN A 552 2.77 -21.96 7.27
N ARG A 553 3.12 -20.66 7.26
CA ARG A 553 2.44 -19.65 6.42
C ARG A 553 3.13 -19.40 5.09
N VAL A 554 4.42 -19.69 4.96
CA VAL A 554 5.14 -19.51 3.68
C VAL A 554 4.94 -20.77 2.85
N ILE A 555 4.34 -20.62 1.67
CA ILE A 555 3.94 -21.73 0.80
C ILE A 555 4.53 -21.53 -0.58
N GLU A 556 5.05 -22.61 -1.17
CA GLU A 556 5.32 -22.69 -2.59
C GLU A 556 3.99 -22.93 -3.34
N VAL A 557 3.57 -21.97 -4.14
CA VAL A 557 2.26 -21.94 -4.80
C VAL A 557 2.09 -23.10 -5.77
N SER A 558 3.12 -23.44 -6.55
CA SER A 558 3.03 -24.52 -7.55
C SER A 558 2.77 -25.89 -6.94
N SER A 559 3.47 -26.25 -5.86
CA SER A 559 3.32 -27.56 -5.19
C SER A 559 2.30 -27.55 -4.06
N GLY A 560 1.95 -26.37 -3.56
CA GLY A 560 1.22 -26.24 -2.31
C GLY A 560 2.03 -26.65 -1.08
N THR A 561 3.35 -26.84 -1.19
CA THR A 561 4.16 -27.29 -0.05
C THR A 561 4.47 -26.14 0.90
N THR A 562 4.42 -26.41 2.20
CA THR A 562 4.84 -25.42 3.20
C THR A 562 6.36 -25.40 3.26
N LEU A 563 6.95 -24.21 3.24
CA LEU A 563 8.40 -24.04 3.37
C LEU A 563 8.73 -23.96 4.87
N THR A 564 9.50 -24.93 5.36
CA THR A 564 9.85 -25.08 6.79
C THR A 564 11.32 -24.82 7.07
N ASP A 565 12.17 -24.98 6.07
CA ASP A 565 13.62 -24.86 6.20
C ASP A 565 14.13 -23.60 5.52
N CYS A 566 15.07 -22.93 6.20
CA CYS A 566 15.80 -21.80 5.69
C CYS A 566 17.29 -21.93 5.96
N TYR A 567 18.09 -21.31 5.10
CA TYR A 567 19.54 -21.34 5.12
C TYR A 567 20.09 -19.96 4.81
N PHE A 568 21.22 -19.63 5.43
CA PHE A 568 22.00 -18.48 5.03
C PHE A 568 23.07 -18.96 4.05
N VAL A 569 23.08 -18.43 2.83
CA VAL A 569 23.90 -18.97 1.73
C VAL A 569 24.69 -17.89 1.05
N ARG A 570 25.84 -18.25 0.47
CA ARG A 570 26.54 -17.45 -0.53
C ARG A 570 26.08 -17.86 -1.92
N VAL A 571 25.87 -16.88 -2.79
CA VAL A 571 25.29 -17.03 -4.12
C VAL A 571 26.22 -16.37 -5.14
N ASP A 572 26.49 -17.07 -6.24
CA ASP A 572 27.18 -16.49 -7.38
C ASP A 572 26.28 -15.44 -8.05
N ARG A 573 26.73 -14.20 -8.14
CA ARG A 573 25.91 -13.07 -8.63
C ARG A 573 25.49 -13.20 -10.09
N LYS A 574 26.25 -13.90 -10.91
CA LYS A 574 25.99 -14.01 -12.36
C LYS A 574 24.99 -15.11 -12.67
N THR A 575 25.15 -16.24 -11.99
CA THR A 575 24.36 -17.45 -12.22
C THR A 575 23.21 -17.61 -11.23
N LEU A 576 23.22 -16.84 -10.15
CA LEU A 576 22.31 -16.94 -9.01
C LEU A 576 22.25 -18.36 -8.44
N ARG A 577 23.38 -19.09 -8.44
CA ARG A 577 23.46 -20.43 -7.83
C ARG A 577 24.15 -20.38 -6.48
N ILE A 578 23.70 -21.23 -5.55
CA ILE A 578 24.32 -21.37 -4.23
C ILE A 578 25.74 -21.90 -4.40
N VAL A 579 26.71 -21.18 -3.84
CA VAL A 579 28.13 -21.54 -3.83
C VAL A 579 28.51 -22.18 -2.51
N GLU A 580 27.96 -21.69 -1.39
CA GLU A 580 28.32 -22.13 -0.05
C GLU A 580 27.10 -21.98 0.88
N VAL A 581 26.89 -22.95 1.77
CA VAL A 581 25.93 -22.85 2.87
C VAL A 581 26.67 -22.35 4.10
N ILE A 582 26.28 -21.18 4.61
CA ILE A 582 26.93 -20.52 5.74
C ILE A 582 26.32 -21.02 7.06
N HIS A 583 24.97 -21.11 7.13
CA HIS A 583 24.21 -21.51 8.33
C HIS A 583 22.92 -22.25 7.99
#